data_AF-A0A9Q8V804-F1
#
_entry.id   AF-A0A9Q8V804-F1
#
_cell.length_a   1.000
_cell.length_b   1.000
_cell.length_c   1.000
_cell.angle_alpha   90.00
_cell.angle_beta   90.00
_cell.angle_gamma   90.00
#
_symmetry.space_group_name_H-M   'P 1'
#
loop_
_entity.id
_entity.type
_entity.pdbx_description
1 polymer ?
#
loop_
_entity_poly.entity_id
_entity_poly.type
_entity_poly.pdbx_seq_one_letter_code
_entity_poly.pdbx_strand_id
1 'polypeptide(L)'
;MTEFTKIKLKRMSETELLQRLKDDMQCGDCAIDGTTPPKGTRIVPPESTLFIVVDMPKDKGAIRIFEEKDDNYIGAVATEDAGYLIVVPWTSSWWFRASGSLTVGYIRAAERK
;
A
#
# COMPACT_ATOMS: atom_id res chain seq x y z
N MET A 1 13.75 4.94 -13.32
CA MET A 1 12.30 5.18 -13.11
C MET A 1 11.73 3.88 -12.59
N THR A 2 11.26 3.85 -11.34
CA THR A 2 10.59 2.67 -10.79
C THR A 2 9.19 2.64 -11.40
N GLU A 3 8.88 1.59 -12.15
CA GLU A 3 7.56 1.43 -12.76
C GLU A 3 6.52 1.12 -11.68
N PHE A 4 5.33 1.74 -11.79
CA PHE A 4 4.22 1.42 -10.91
C PHE A 4 3.77 -0.02 -11.13
N THR A 5 3.81 -0.82 -10.08
CA THR A 5 3.33 -2.20 -10.11
C THR A 5 2.36 -2.44 -8.96
N LYS A 6 1.39 -3.33 -9.19
CA LYS A 6 0.44 -3.77 -8.16
C LYS A 6 0.33 -5.29 -8.18
N ILE A 7 0.39 -5.88 -7.00
CA ILE A 7 0.33 -7.32 -6.79
C ILE A 7 -1.02 -7.63 -6.16
N LYS A 8 -1.83 -8.41 -6.88
CA LYS A 8 -3.16 -8.79 -6.44
C LYS A 8 -3.10 -10.08 -5.63
N LEU A 9 -3.48 -10.00 -4.36
CA LEU A 9 -3.55 -11.14 -3.47
C LEU A 9 -5.00 -11.42 -3.07
N LYS A 10 -5.34 -12.70 -2.92
CA LYS A 10 -6.61 -13.08 -2.28
C LYS A 10 -6.60 -12.56 -0.84
N ARG A 11 -7.76 -12.12 -0.35
CA ARG A 11 -7.88 -11.72 1.05
C ARG A 11 -7.50 -12.89 1.96
N MET A 12 -6.59 -12.61 2.89
CA MET A 12 -6.03 -13.55 3.86
C MET A 12 -5.81 -12.80 5.18
N SER A 13 -5.50 -13.52 6.25
CA SER A 13 -5.15 -12.90 7.54
C SER A 13 -3.84 -12.12 7.47
N GLU A 14 -3.64 -11.19 8.41
CA GLU A 14 -2.40 -10.40 8.51
C GLU A 14 -1.16 -11.30 8.62
N THR A 15 -1.24 -12.39 9.40
CA THR A 15 -0.15 -13.35 9.57
C THR A 15 0.18 -14.08 8.27
N GLU A 16 -0.84 -14.51 7.52
CA GLU A 16 -0.64 -15.15 6.20
C GLU A 16 -0.05 -14.17 5.19
N LEU A 17 -0.52 -12.91 5.21
CA LEU A 17 0.00 -11.86 4.35
C LEU A 17 1.48 -11.59 4.65
N LEU A 18 1.84 -11.42 5.92
CA LEU A 18 3.22 -11.24 6.34
C LEU A 18 4.10 -12.42 5.91
N GLN A 19 3.64 -13.66 6.13
CA GLN A 19 4.39 -14.84 5.71
C GLN A 19 4.61 -14.84 4.19
N ARG A 20 3.57 -14.53 3.40
CA ARG A 20 3.67 -14.45 1.95
C ARG A 20 4.66 -13.39 1.48
N LEU A 21 4.68 -12.23 2.14
CA LEU A 21 5.61 -11.14 1.83
C LEU A 21 7.06 -11.49 2.21
N LYS A 22 7.25 -12.25 3.29
CA LYS A 22 8.57 -12.78 3.66
C LYS A 22 9.09 -13.73 2.58
N ASP A 23 8.24 -14.66 2.14
CA ASP A 23 8.61 -15.70 1.19
C ASP A 23 8.82 -15.16 -0.24
N ASP A 24 7.90 -14.31 -0.72
CA ASP A 24 7.92 -13.82 -2.10
C ASP A 24 8.75 -12.54 -2.29
N MET A 25 8.81 -11.67 -1.27
CA MET A 25 9.34 -10.30 -1.40
C MET A 25 10.57 -10.02 -0.55
N GLN A 26 11.16 -11.06 0.08
CA GLN A 26 12.36 -10.95 0.92
C GLN A 26 12.23 -9.91 2.03
N CYS A 27 11.00 -9.67 2.50
CA CYS A 27 10.76 -8.88 3.68
C CYS A 27 11.31 -9.68 4.87
N GLY A 28 12.28 -9.17 5.63
CA GLY A 28 12.82 -9.87 6.79
C GLY A 28 11.85 -9.87 7.97
N ASP A 29 12.29 -9.32 9.10
CA ASP A 29 11.36 -8.91 10.15
C ASP A 29 10.59 -7.69 9.63
N CYS A 30 9.33 -7.87 9.28
CA CYS A 30 8.48 -6.80 8.78
C CYS A 30 7.22 -6.70 9.64
N ALA A 31 6.77 -5.47 9.88
CA ALA A 31 5.55 -5.18 10.61
C ALA A 31 4.54 -4.47 9.69
N ILE A 32 3.26 -4.64 9.96
CA ILE A 32 2.17 -3.96 9.26
C ILE A 32 1.54 -2.97 10.21
N ASP A 33 1.48 -1.70 9.80
CA ASP A 33 0.74 -0.67 10.52
C ASP A 33 -0.52 -0.33 9.72
N GLY A 34 -1.65 -0.84 10.18
CA GLY A 34 -2.96 -0.54 9.62
C GLY A 34 -3.45 0.85 10.01
N THR A 35 -3.88 1.63 9.03
CA THR A 35 -4.52 2.93 9.22
C THR A 35 -5.70 3.13 8.27
N THR A 36 -6.64 3.99 8.65
CA THR A 36 -7.68 4.48 7.75
C THR A 36 -7.29 5.88 7.29
N PRO A 37 -6.86 6.07 6.02
CA PRO A 37 -6.41 7.36 5.54
C PRO A 37 -7.57 8.39 5.52
N PRO A 38 -7.32 9.64 5.95
CA PRO A 38 -8.30 10.71 5.80
C PRO A 38 -8.60 10.97 4.31
N LYS A 39 -9.89 11.11 4.00
CA LYS A 39 -10.36 11.32 2.62
C LYS A 39 -9.80 12.62 2.03
N GLY A 40 -9.31 12.56 0.80
CA GLY A 40 -8.92 13.73 0.01
C GLY A 40 -7.65 14.43 0.48
N THR A 41 -6.94 13.88 1.47
CA THR A 41 -5.72 14.47 2.02
C THR A 41 -4.49 13.85 1.35
N ARG A 42 -3.43 14.64 1.15
CA ARG A 42 -2.10 14.14 0.75
C ARG A 42 -1.50 13.36 1.91
N ILE A 43 -1.12 12.12 1.66
CA ILE A 43 -0.56 11.21 2.65
C ILE A 43 0.79 10.75 2.13
N VAL A 44 1.81 11.00 2.95
CA VAL A 44 3.17 10.48 2.77
C VAL A 44 3.31 9.37 3.81
N PRO A 45 3.47 8.10 3.39
CA PRO A 45 3.77 7.02 4.32
C PRO A 45 5.06 7.27 5.10
N PRO A 46 5.27 6.55 6.22
CA PRO A 46 6.56 6.56 6.91
C PRO A 46 7.74 6.26 5.96
N GLU A 47 8.90 6.87 6.19
CA GLU A 47 10.07 6.71 5.30
C GLU A 47 10.56 5.25 5.18
N SER A 48 10.33 4.44 6.21
CA SER A 48 10.68 3.01 6.23
C SER A 48 9.65 2.09 5.57
N THR A 49 8.61 2.64 4.93
CA THR A 49 7.62 1.87 4.18
C THR A 49 8.22 1.26 2.93
N LEU A 50 8.22 -0.08 2.88
CA LEU A 50 8.64 -0.86 1.71
C LEU A 50 7.47 -1.16 0.78
N PHE A 51 6.28 -1.39 1.35
CA PHE A 51 5.08 -1.69 0.59
C PHE A 51 3.86 -1.06 1.26
N ILE A 52 2.89 -0.68 0.43
CA ILE A 52 1.54 -0.35 0.89
C ILE A 52 0.61 -1.51 0.56
N VAL A 53 -0.16 -1.95 1.55
CA VAL A 53 -1.28 -2.87 1.38
C VAL A 53 -2.57 -2.08 1.40
N VAL A 54 -3.40 -2.29 0.40
CA VAL A 54 -4.73 -1.69 0.33
C VAL A 54 -5.74 -2.81 0.42
N ASP A 55 -6.53 -2.82 1.49
CA ASP A 55 -7.71 -3.69 1.56
C ASP A 55 -8.87 -2.99 0.88
N MET A 56 -9.25 -3.52 -0.29
CA MET A 56 -10.33 -2.98 -1.12
C MET A 56 -11.64 -3.71 -0.81
N PRO A 57 -12.50 -3.17 0.08
CA PRO A 57 -13.86 -3.69 0.24
C PRO A 57 -14.62 -3.52 -1.08
N LYS A 58 -15.57 -4.45 -1.34
CA LYS A 58 -16.17 -4.68 -2.67
C LYS A 58 -16.49 -3.43 -3.48
N ASP A 59 -16.93 -2.31 -2.88
CA ASP A 59 -17.39 -1.17 -3.68
C ASP A 59 -17.05 0.21 -3.09
N LYS A 60 -16.03 0.33 -2.23
CA LYS A 60 -15.78 1.60 -1.49
C LYS A 60 -14.34 2.05 -1.53
N GLY A 61 -14.03 2.91 -2.49
CA GLY A 61 -12.89 3.81 -2.44
C GLY A 61 -11.84 3.57 -3.51
N ALA A 62 -10.81 4.40 -3.48
CA ALA A 62 -9.65 4.31 -4.34
C ALA A 62 -8.47 5.04 -3.71
N ILE A 63 -7.26 4.58 -4.01
CA ILE A 63 -6.01 5.29 -3.76
C ILE A 63 -5.45 5.75 -5.10
N ARG A 64 -5.09 7.03 -5.20
CA ARG A 64 -4.32 7.57 -6.32
C ARG A 64 -2.93 7.95 -5.83
N ILE A 65 -1.91 7.58 -6.59
CA ILE A 65 -0.49 7.70 -6.23
C ILE A 65 0.17 8.68 -7.20
N PHE A 66 1.04 9.52 -6.67
CA PHE A 66 1.68 10.62 -7.37
C PHE A 66 3.16 10.71 -6.99
N GLU A 67 3.98 11.27 -7.88
CA GLU A 67 5.36 11.65 -7.55
C GLU A 67 5.36 12.91 -6.69
N GLU A 68 6.23 12.96 -5.70
CA GLU A 68 6.34 14.09 -4.77
C GLU A 68 6.87 15.36 -5.44
N LYS A 69 7.80 15.21 -6.37
CA LYS A 69 8.53 16.34 -6.95
C LYS A 69 7.62 17.24 -7.80
N ASP A 70 6.79 16.63 -8.65
CA ASP A 70 6.07 17.32 -9.72
C ASP A 70 4.54 17.03 -9.71
N ASP A 71 4.05 16.26 -8.71
CA ASP A 71 2.66 15.78 -8.62
C ASP A 71 2.19 14.98 -9.85
N ASN A 72 3.13 14.36 -10.59
CA ASN A 72 2.82 13.50 -11.71
C ASN A 72 2.03 12.26 -11.24
N TYR A 73 0.96 11.92 -11.95
CA TYR A 73 0.20 10.72 -11.66
C TYR A 73 0.99 9.45 -12.01
N ILE A 74 1.11 8.55 -11.04
CA ILE A 74 1.86 7.30 -11.16
C ILE A 74 0.92 6.12 -11.43
N GLY A 75 -0.19 6.07 -10.68
CA GLY A 75 -1.07 4.91 -10.70
C GLY A 75 -2.16 4.98 -9.65
N ALA A 76 -2.98 3.94 -9.62
CA ALA A 76 -4.09 3.84 -8.68
C ALA A 76 -4.40 2.39 -8.30
N VAL A 77 -4.98 2.28 -7.10
CA VAL A 77 -5.74 1.12 -6.65
C VAL A 77 -7.19 1.55 -6.56
N ALA A 78 -8.07 0.91 -7.33
CA ALA A 78 -9.44 1.37 -7.50
C ALA A 78 -10.42 0.18 -7.60
N THR A 79 -11.65 0.44 -8.02
CA THR A 79 -12.76 -0.53 -7.97
C THR A 79 -12.51 -1.81 -8.78
N GLU A 80 -11.65 -1.78 -9.79
CA GLU A 80 -11.21 -2.98 -10.53
C GLU A 80 -10.39 -3.97 -9.69
N ASP A 81 -9.98 -3.54 -8.49
CA ASP A 81 -9.24 -4.33 -7.52
C ASP A 81 -10.12 -4.77 -6.33
N ALA A 82 -11.44 -4.52 -6.42
CA ALA A 82 -12.42 -4.91 -5.41
C ALA A 82 -12.35 -6.40 -5.05
N GLY A 83 -12.38 -6.68 -3.74
CA GLY A 83 -12.36 -8.05 -3.22
C GLY A 83 -10.98 -8.67 -3.08
N TYR A 84 -9.92 -7.93 -3.39
CA TYR A 84 -8.53 -8.34 -3.24
C TYR A 84 -7.78 -7.47 -2.21
N LEU A 85 -6.68 -8.00 -1.71
CA LEU A 85 -5.63 -7.23 -1.05
C LEU A 85 -4.64 -6.81 -2.13
N ILE A 86 -4.41 -5.51 -2.26
CA ILE A 86 -3.47 -4.99 -3.26
C ILE A 86 -2.20 -4.55 -2.57
N VAL A 87 -1.09 -5.17 -2.95
CA VAL A 87 0.24 -4.80 -2.47
C VAL A 87 0.91 -3.96 -3.54
N VAL A 88 1.38 -2.77 -3.15
CA VAL A 88 2.09 -1.83 -4.00
C VAL A 88 3.50 -1.66 -3.43
N PRO A 89 4.55 -2.08 -4.16
CA PRO A 89 5.92 -1.71 -3.82
C PRO A 89 6.04 -0.19 -3.74
N TRP A 90 6.55 0.31 -2.63
CA TRP A 90 6.55 1.73 -2.34
C TRP A 90 7.91 2.37 -2.60
N THR A 91 7.90 3.61 -3.08
CA THR A 91 9.09 4.45 -3.21
C THR A 91 8.88 5.69 -2.36
N SER A 92 9.89 6.11 -1.60
CA SER A 92 9.80 7.27 -0.70
C SER A 92 9.52 8.59 -1.41
N SER A 93 9.79 8.69 -2.73
CA SER A 93 9.47 9.85 -3.55
C SER A 93 8.01 9.89 -4.05
N TRP A 94 7.14 9.03 -3.52
CA TRP A 94 5.73 8.97 -3.86
C TRP A 94 4.87 9.42 -2.69
N TRP A 95 3.70 9.96 -3.01
CA TRP A 95 2.63 10.23 -2.04
C TRP A 95 1.30 9.73 -2.60
N PHE A 96 0.30 9.57 -1.74
CA PHE A 96 -1.03 9.16 -2.19
C PHE A 96 -2.16 9.98 -1.59
N ARG A 97 -3.32 9.93 -2.24
CA ARG A 97 -4.59 10.39 -1.66
C ARG A 97 -5.63 9.28 -1.71
N ALA A 98 -6.36 9.13 -0.61
CA ALA A 98 -7.46 8.18 -0.52
C ALA A 98 -8.80 8.85 -0.83
N SER A 99 -9.69 8.11 -1.48
CA SER A 99 -11.09 8.45 -1.69
C SER A 99 -11.95 7.32 -1.15
N GLY A 100 -13.09 7.63 -0.53
CA GLY A 100 -13.95 6.60 0.08
C GLY A 100 -13.46 6.13 1.44
N SER A 101 -13.85 4.92 1.84
CA SER A 101 -13.50 4.30 3.12
C SER A 101 -12.80 2.98 2.83
N LEU A 102 -11.48 2.98 2.97
CA LEU A 102 -10.59 1.84 2.74
C LEU A 102 -9.57 1.78 3.87
N THR A 103 -8.99 0.60 4.08
CA THR A 103 -7.92 0.40 5.05
C THR A 103 -6.60 0.27 4.32
N VAL A 104 -5.57 0.94 4.84
CA VAL A 104 -4.22 0.92 4.30
C VAL A 104 -3.27 0.38 5.34
N GLY A 105 -2.52 -0.67 5.00
CA GLY A 105 -1.42 -1.17 5.81
C GLY A 105 -0.08 -0.67 5.25
N TYR A 106 0.79 -0.15 6.11
CA TYR A 106 2.18 0.12 5.75
C TYR A 106 3.05 -1.03 6.19
N ILE A 107 3.66 -1.73 5.24
CA ILE A 107 4.67 -2.75 5.54
C ILE A 107 6.01 -2.04 5.65
N ARG A 108 6.63 -2.16 6.82
CA ARG A 108 7.92 -1.54 7.14
C ARG A 108 8.95 -2.61 7.47
N ALA A 109 10.20 -2.36 7.14
CA ALA A 109 11.29 -3.13 7.71
C ALA A 109 11.31 -2.91 9.23
N ALA A 110 11.38 -3.97 10.02
CA ALA A 110 11.59 -3.84 11.45
C ALA A 110 12.96 -3.20 11.67
N GLU A 111 12.99 -2.13 12.47
CA GLU A 111 14.23 -1.52 12.89
C GLU A 111 15.05 -2.57 13.65
N ARG A 112 16.20 -2.96 13.11
CA ARG A 112 17.21 -3.66 13.89
C ARG A 112 17.70 -2.67 14.93
N LYS A 113 17.26 -2.86 16.18
CA LYS A 113 17.85 -2.19 17.35
C LYS A 113 19.34 -2.54 17.48
#